data_AF-A0A967JAT0-F1
#
_entry.id   AF-A0A967JAT0-F1
#
_cell.length_a   1.000
_cell.length_b   1.000
_cell.length_c   1.000
_cell.angle_alpha   90.00
_cell.angle_beta   90.00
_cell.angle_gamma   90.00
#
_symmetry.space_group_name_H-M   'P 1'
#
loop_
_entity.id
_entity.type
_entity.pdbx_description
1 polymer ?
#
loop_
_entity_poly.entity_id
_entity_poly.type
_entity_poly.pdbx_seq_one_letter_code
_entity_poly.pdbx_strand_id
1 'polypeptide(L)'
;MDQDDIRLDDPSQWAALDAFIEQDDYLSEHRGEIAERFGAVNPWYSNVDLRVMQDINFGLGAQSQTLQLNLDVLNFMNLINSDWGVRKVASPAATSPLQLVRFDPDGEPVFDFTGPSETYIDDPGVFSRWRVQLGAKWMLN
;
A
#
# COMPACT_ATOMS: atom_id res chain seq x y z
N MET A 1 25.25 -9.16 -8.05
CA MET A 1 25.47 -7.74 -8.38
C MET A 1 26.30 -7.15 -7.29
N ASP A 2 27.50 -6.77 -7.66
CA ASP A 2 28.47 -6.11 -6.80
C ASP A 2 28.73 -4.68 -7.34
N GLN A 3 29.51 -3.88 -6.61
CA GLN A 3 29.74 -2.47 -6.94
C GLN A 3 30.32 -2.28 -8.36
N ASP A 4 31.08 -3.26 -8.84
CA ASP A 4 31.72 -3.23 -10.15
C ASP A 4 30.77 -3.60 -11.30
N ASP A 5 29.59 -4.15 -11.01
CA ASP A 5 28.61 -4.57 -12.03
C ASP A 5 27.74 -3.41 -12.54
N ILE A 6 27.80 -2.24 -11.88
CA ILE A 6 27.03 -1.04 -12.25
C ILE A 6 27.89 0.22 -12.16
N ARG A 7 27.79 1.08 -13.16
CA ARG A 7 28.42 2.41 -13.13
C ARG A 7 27.45 3.44 -12.56
N LEU A 8 27.73 3.94 -11.38
CA LEU A 8 27.03 5.06 -10.78
C LEU A 8 27.77 6.38 -11.05
N ASP A 9 27.04 7.46 -11.32
CA ASP A 9 27.65 8.79 -11.53
C ASP A 9 28.33 9.30 -10.26
N ASP A 10 27.67 9.09 -9.11
CA ASP A 10 28.26 9.25 -7.79
C ASP A 10 28.47 7.87 -7.13
N PRO A 11 29.72 7.37 -7.04
CA PRO A 11 30.02 6.09 -6.42
C PRO A 11 29.56 5.95 -4.96
N SER A 12 29.33 7.06 -4.24
CA SER A 12 28.85 7.03 -2.85
C SER A 12 27.41 6.53 -2.73
N GLN A 13 26.64 6.58 -3.83
CA GLN A 13 25.27 6.07 -3.89
C GLN A 13 25.19 4.55 -3.86
N TRP A 14 26.31 3.83 -4.07
CA TRP A 14 26.33 2.37 -4.04
C TRP A 14 25.72 1.80 -2.75
N ALA A 15 26.10 2.35 -1.59
CA ALA A 15 25.58 1.87 -0.31
C ALA A 15 24.05 2.03 -0.18
N ALA A 16 23.48 3.08 -0.79
CA ALA A 16 22.04 3.31 -0.78
C ALA A 16 21.30 2.38 -1.74
N LEU A 17 21.86 2.14 -2.94
CA LEU A 17 21.34 1.16 -3.89
C LEU A 17 21.38 -0.26 -3.30
N ASP A 18 22.51 -0.64 -2.69
CA ASP A 18 22.71 -1.94 -2.08
C ASP A 18 21.69 -2.17 -0.96
N ALA A 19 21.53 -1.20 -0.05
CA ALA A 19 20.54 -1.26 1.01
C ALA A 19 19.10 -1.35 0.47
N PHE A 20 18.78 -0.64 -0.62
CA PHE A 20 17.46 -0.71 -1.26
C PHE A 20 17.18 -2.09 -1.87
N ILE A 21 18.20 -2.75 -2.44
CA ILE A 21 18.07 -4.12 -2.95
C ILE A 21 17.93 -5.12 -1.79
N GLU A 22 18.73 -4.98 -0.73
CA GLU A 22 18.70 -5.88 0.43
C GLU A 22 17.39 -5.81 1.23
N GLN A 23 16.79 -4.62 1.33
CA GLN A 23 15.57 -4.46 2.13
C GLN A 23 14.32 -5.06 1.48
N ASP A 24 14.35 -5.35 0.17
CA ASP A 24 13.23 -5.91 -0.57
C ASP A 24 13.44 -7.40 -0.86
N ASP A 25 12.58 -8.26 -0.34
CA ASP A 25 12.71 -9.71 -0.51
C ASP A 25 12.83 -10.10 -1.99
N TYR A 26 12.00 -9.54 -2.87
CA TYR A 26 12.03 -9.85 -4.30
C TYR A 26 13.31 -9.36 -4.99
N LEU A 27 13.74 -8.11 -4.75
CA LEU A 27 14.98 -7.60 -5.35
C LEU A 27 16.22 -8.31 -4.81
N SER A 28 16.21 -8.68 -3.53
CA SER A 28 17.32 -9.40 -2.90
C SER A 28 17.49 -10.80 -3.50
N GLU A 29 16.39 -11.50 -3.76
CA GLU A 29 16.37 -12.83 -4.39
C GLU A 29 16.81 -12.78 -5.86
N HIS A 30 16.49 -11.69 -6.58
CA HIS A 30 16.81 -11.50 -8.00
C HIS A 30 18.02 -10.56 -8.21
N ARG A 31 18.92 -10.48 -7.23
CA ARG A 31 20.07 -9.57 -7.27
C ARG A 31 20.98 -9.87 -8.47
N GLY A 32 21.16 -8.88 -9.34
CA GLY A 32 21.97 -8.99 -10.55
C GLY A 32 21.23 -9.54 -11.76
N GLU A 33 19.93 -9.79 -11.61
CA GLU A 33 19.04 -10.11 -12.70
C GLU A 33 18.22 -8.89 -13.11
N ILE A 34 17.60 -8.95 -14.29
CA ILE A 34 16.63 -7.94 -14.68
C ILE A 34 15.33 -8.26 -13.95
N ALA A 35 14.86 -7.32 -13.12
CA ALA A 35 13.60 -7.46 -12.42
C ALA A 35 12.45 -7.75 -13.40
N GLU A 36 11.73 -8.85 -13.17
CA GLU A 36 10.56 -9.22 -13.96
C GLU A 36 9.44 -8.18 -13.86
N ARG A 37 8.72 -8.04 -14.98
CA ARG A 37 7.55 -7.16 -15.05
C ARG A 37 6.43 -7.72 -14.17
N PHE A 38 6.04 -6.96 -13.14
CA PHE A 38 5.07 -7.37 -12.12
C PHE A 38 5.50 -8.62 -11.31
N GLY A 39 6.81 -8.89 -11.20
CA GLY A 39 7.32 -10.02 -10.41
C GLY A 39 7.15 -9.82 -8.89
N ALA A 40 7.20 -8.57 -8.42
CA ALA A 40 6.92 -8.22 -7.03
C ALA A 40 5.42 -7.94 -6.79
N VAL A 41 4.92 -8.35 -5.63
CA VAL A 41 3.53 -8.09 -5.20
C VAL A 41 3.50 -7.18 -3.98
N ASN A 42 2.47 -6.34 -3.86
CA ASN A 42 2.34 -5.48 -2.68
C ASN A 42 2.20 -6.32 -1.39
N PRO A 43 2.72 -5.83 -0.25
CA PRO A 43 2.60 -6.51 1.03
C PRO A 43 1.16 -6.83 1.39
N TRP A 44 0.98 -7.98 2.04
CA TRP A 44 -0.30 -8.39 2.58
C TRP A 44 -0.78 -7.42 3.66
N TYR A 45 -2.08 -7.13 3.68
CA TYR A 45 -2.73 -6.38 4.74
C TYR A 45 -4.08 -7.02 5.05
N SER A 46 -4.64 -6.73 6.22
CA SER A 46 -5.95 -7.21 6.63
C SER A 46 -6.85 -6.04 7.00
N ASN A 47 -8.09 -6.08 6.54
CA ASN A 47 -9.10 -5.07 6.82
C ASN A 47 -10.32 -5.76 7.45
N VAL A 48 -10.85 -5.14 8.50
CA VAL A 48 -12.01 -5.63 9.22
C VAL A 48 -13.02 -4.49 9.31
N ASP A 49 -14.23 -4.75 8.81
CA ASP A 49 -15.37 -3.84 8.91
C ASP A 49 -16.30 -4.29 10.04
N LEU A 50 -16.86 -3.34 10.79
CA LEU A 50 -17.83 -3.59 11.85
C LEU A 50 -19.20 -3.02 11.45
N ARG A 51 -20.24 -3.84 11.54
CA ARG A 51 -21.64 -3.42 11.34
C ARG A 51 -22.46 -3.74 12.58
N VAL A 52 -23.16 -2.74 13.11
CA VAL A 52 -24.15 -2.89 14.18
C VAL A 52 -25.52 -2.50 13.64
N MET A 53 -26.52 -3.35 13.85
CA MET A 53 -27.90 -3.10 13.44
C MET A 53 -28.83 -3.32 14.63
N GLN A 54 -29.78 -2.40 14.80
CA GLN A 54 -30.81 -2.48 15.83
C GLN A 54 -32.18 -2.28 15.22
N ASP A 55 -33.05 -3.28 15.40
CA ASP A 55 -34.46 -3.18 15.05
C ASP A 55 -35.23 -2.63 16.24
N ILE A 56 -36.04 -1.62 15.98
CA ILE A 56 -36.95 -1.00 16.95
C ILE A 56 -38.37 -1.23 16.43
N ASN A 57 -39.08 -2.15 17.07
CA ASN A 57 -40.46 -2.48 16.72
C ASN A 57 -41.42 -1.63 17.57
N PHE A 58 -42.40 -1.02 16.91
CA PHE A 58 -43.47 -0.29 17.59
C PHE A 58 -44.80 -0.48 16.86
N GLY A 59 -45.88 -0.53 17.63
CA GLY A 59 -47.23 -0.55 17.10
C GLY A 59 -47.73 0.87 16.86
N LEU A 60 -48.13 1.16 15.62
CA LEU A 60 -48.81 2.41 15.26
C LEU A 60 -50.11 2.04 14.54
N GLY A 61 -51.21 1.99 15.29
CA GLY A 61 -52.53 1.59 14.78
C GLY A 61 -52.67 0.07 14.64
N ALA A 62 -53.26 -0.38 13.53
CA ALA A 62 -53.53 -1.80 13.26
C ALA A 62 -52.35 -2.55 12.60
N GLN A 63 -51.26 -1.85 12.29
CA GLN A 63 -50.07 -2.43 11.66
C GLN A 63 -48.86 -2.32 12.58
N SER A 64 -48.01 -3.34 12.52
CA SER A 64 -46.71 -3.31 13.18
C SER A 64 -45.71 -2.57 12.31
N GLN A 65 -44.85 -1.77 12.91
CA GLN A 65 -43.84 -0.99 12.19
C GLN A 65 -42.47 -1.28 12.80
N THR A 66 -41.45 -1.30 11.94
CA THR A 66 -40.06 -1.50 12.35
C THR A 66 -39.20 -0.37 11.82
N LEU A 67 -38.50 0.32 12.73
CA LEU A 67 -37.38 1.20 12.41
C LEU A 67 -36.08 0.44 12.67
N GLN A 68 -35.35 0.13 11.61
CA GLN A 68 -34.02 -0.45 11.71
C GLN A 68 -32.97 0.66 11.60
N LEU A 69 -32.11 0.78 12.59
CA LEU A 69 -30.94 1.66 12.58
C LEU A 69 -29.68 0.86 12.29
N ASN A 70 -28.77 1.40 11.49
CA ASN A 70 -27.47 0.78 11.23
C ASN A 70 -26.30 1.76 11.44
N LEU A 71 -25.19 1.20 11.94
CA LEU A 71 -23.89 1.85 12.08
C LEU A 71 -22.85 0.93 11.43
N ASP A 72 -22.20 1.45 10.40
CA ASP A 72 -21.11 0.76 9.71
C ASP A 72 -19.80 1.51 9.97
N VAL A 73 -18.82 0.81 10.52
CA VAL A 73 -17.45 1.29 10.68
C VAL A 73 -16.55 0.50 9.75
N LEU A 74 -16.20 1.12 8.63
CA LEU A 74 -15.28 0.54 7.66
C LEU A 74 -13.85 0.73 8.15
N ASN A 75 -13.01 -0.29 7.96
CA ASN A 75 -11.65 -0.37 8.49
C ASN A 75 -11.61 -0.12 10.01
N PHE A 76 -12.43 -0.83 10.76
CA PHE A 76 -12.61 -0.70 12.21
C PHE A 76 -11.30 -0.87 12.99
N MET A 77 -10.42 -1.76 12.55
CA MET A 77 -9.13 -1.95 13.22
C MET A 77 -8.23 -0.70 13.11
N ASN A 78 -8.32 0.05 12.00
CA ASN A 78 -7.60 1.32 11.83
C ASN A 78 -8.10 2.42 12.79
N LEU A 79 -9.40 2.41 13.13
CA LEU A 79 -9.96 3.31 14.14
C LEU A 79 -9.35 3.05 15.53
N ILE A 80 -8.98 1.80 15.84
CA ILE A 80 -8.36 1.40 17.10
C ILE A 80 -6.85 1.70 17.09
N ASN A 81 -6.16 1.37 15.99
CA ASN A 81 -4.73 1.60 15.80
C ASN A 81 -4.47 2.07 14.35
N SER A 82 -3.87 3.25 14.19
CA SER A 82 -3.59 3.86 12.89
C SER A 82 -2.70 3.03 11.96
N ASP A 83 -1.94 2.08 12.51
CA ASP A 83 -1.01 1.25 11.75
C ASP A 83 -1.71 -0.02 11.19
N TRP A 84 -2.93 -0.32 11.66
CA TRP A 84 -3.68 -1.49 11.22
C TRP A 84 -4.58 -1.18 10.02
N GLY A 85 -4.72 -2.15 9.11
CA GLY A 85 -5.56 -1.99 7.92
C GLY A 85 -5.05 -0.94 6.93
N VAL A 86 -3.77 -0.62 6.99
CA VAL A 86 -3.09 0.27 6.04
C VAL A 86 -2.61 -0.56 4.85
N ARG A 87 -2.97 -0.13 3.64
CA ARG A 87 -2.49 -0.75 2.40
C ARG A 87 -1.12 -0.21 2.09
N LYS A 88 -0.20 -1.08 1.68
CA LYS A 88 1.09 -0.66 1.13
C LYS A 88 1.08 -0.75 -0.40
N VAL A 89 1.74 0.21 -1.04
CA VAL A 89 1.91 0.30 -2.49
C VAL A 89 3.37 0.57 -2.82
N ALA A 90 3.83 0.06 -3.98
CA ALA A 90 5.17 0.38 -4.44
C ALA A 90 5.32 1.90 -4.63
N SER A 91 6.38 2.46 -4.06
CA SER A 91 6.77 3.84 -4.27
C SER A 91 7.02 4.07 -5.76
N PRO A 92 6.56 5.17 -6.36
CA PRO A 92 6.87 5.48 -7.75
C PRO A 92 8.38 5.50 -8.03
N ALA A 93 9.17 6.01 -7.09
CA ALA A 93 10.64 6.02 -7.19
C ALA A 93 11.26 4.61 -7.12
N ALA A 94 10.58 3.65 -6.46
CA ALA A 94 11.03 2.25 -6.42
C ALA A 94 10.79 1.51 -7.74
N THR A 95 9.86 1.97 -8.58
CA THR A 95 9.58 1.32 -9.88
C THR A 95 10.61 1.64 -10.97
N SER A 96 11.42 2.67 -10.78
CA SER A 96 12.52 3.04 -11.68
C SER A 96 13.62 3.74 -10.87
N PRO A 97 14.33 3.00 -10.00
CA PRO A 97 15.26 3.58 -9.04
C PRO A 97 16.60 3.99 -9.66
N LEU A 98 16.90 3.52 -10.88
CA LEU A 98 18.10 3.86 -11.65
C LEU A 98 17.72 4.72 -12.84
N GLN A 99 18.32 5.91 -12.95
CA GLN A 99 18.13 6.83 -14.06
C GLN A 99 19.40 6.92 -14.90
N LEU A 100 19.27 6.76 -16.22
CA LEU A 100 20.41 6.90 -17.12
C LEU A 100 20.82 8.38 -17.20
N VAL A 101 22.07 8.67 -16.84
CA VAL A 101 22.65 10.02 -16.87
C VAL A 101 23.38 10.25 -18.19
N ARG A 102 24.25 9.32 -18.56
CA ARG A 102 25.08 9.38 -19.77
C ARG A 102 25.57 8.00 -20.18
N PHE A 103 26.27 7.95 -21.30
CA PHE A 103 27.19 6.86 -21.64
C PHE A 103 28.63 7.36 -21.44
N ASP A 104 29.49 6.50 -20.93
CA ASP A 104 30.93 6.78 -20.84
C ASP A 104 31.63 6.66 -22.21
N PRO A 105 32.93 6.99 -22.33
CA PRO A 105 33.65 6.90 -23.60
C PRO A 105 33.72 5.50 -24.21
N ASP A 106 33.57 4.45 -23.40
CA ASP A 106 33.56 3.05 -23.83
C ASP A 106 32.15 2.60 -24.27
N GLY A 107 31.16 3.49 -24.14
CA GLY A 107 29.77 3.25 -24.52
C GLY A 107 28.94 2.56 -23.44
N GLU A 108 29.44 2.48 -22.22
CA GLU A 108 28.76 1.84 -21.10
C GLU A 108 27.86 2.85 -20.37
N PRO A 109 26.64 2.46 -19.99
CA PRO A 109 25.69 3.39 -19.36
C PRO A 109 26.13 3.74 -17.93
N VAL A 110 25.98 5.00 -17.57
CA VAL A 110 26.22 5.54 -16.22
C VAL A 110 24.89 6.00 -15.65
N PHE A 111 24.57 5.54 -14.44
CA PHE A 111 23.29 5.76 -13.79
C PHE A 111 23.40 6.62 -12.53
N ASP A 112 22.30 7.29 -12.18
CA ASP A 112 22.06 7.82 -10.85
C ASP A 112 21.08 6.91 -10.11
N PHE A 113 21.36 6.66 -8.83
CA PHE A 113 20.37 6.06 -7.94
C PHE A 113 19.48 7.15 -7.34
N THR A 114 18.21 7.13 -7.71
CA THR A 114 17.17 8.03 -7.19
C THR A 114 16.07 7.26 -6.46
N GLY A 115 16.33 6.01 -6.11
CA GLY A 115 15.39 5.14 -5.41
C GLY A 115 15.12 5.59 -3.97
N PRO A 116 13.99 5.17 -3.39
CA PRO A 116 13.68 5.40 -1.98
C PRO A 116 14.48 4.46 -1.08
N SER A 117 14.40 4.65 0.23
CA SER A 117 14.94 3.69 1.20
C SER A 117 14.10 2.42 1.35
N GLU A 118 12.81 2.46 1.05
CA GLU A 118 11.91 1.30 1.08
C GLU A 118 11.09 1.20 -0.22
N THR A 119 10.91 -0.03 -0.71
CA THR A 119 10.08 -0.31 -1.90
C THR A 119 8.63 0.12 -1.70
N TYR A 120 8.07 -0.16 -0.53
CA TYR A 120 6.64 -0.03 -0.26
C TYR A 120 6.33 1.07 0.74
N ILE A 121 5.41 1.95 0.36
CA ILE A 121 4.92 3.06 1.19
C ILE A 121 3.44 2.88 1.49
N ASP A 122 2.97 3.54 2.54
CA ASP A 122 1.55 3.53 2.88
C ASP A 122 0.72 4.27 1.83
N ASP A 123 -0.40 3.66 1.42
CA ASP A 123 -1.41 4.28 0.57
C ASP A 123 -2.29 5.20 1.43
N PRO A 124 -2.22 6.54 1.27
CA PRO A 124 -3.03 7.47 2.06
C PRO A 124 -4.49 7.54 1.59
N GLY A 125 -4.88 6.72 0.60
CA GLY A 125 -6.20 6.68 0.00
C GLY A 125 -7.32 6.23 0.94
N VAL A 126 -8.55 6.29 0.44
CA VAL A 126 -9.76 6.02 1.24
C VAL A 126 -9.82 4.61 1.82
N PHE A 127 -9.15 3.65 1.19
CA PHE A 127 -9.15 2.25 1.62
C PHE A 127 -8.27 1.98 2.85
N SER A 128 -7.30 2.86 3.14
CA SER A 128 -6.46 2.77 4.34
C SER A 128 -7.02 3.58 5.52
N ARG A 129 -8.16 4.28 5.32
CA ARG A 129 -8.78 5.14 6.34
C ARG A 129 -10.03 4.49 6.92
N TRP A 130 -10.26 4.69 8.20
CA TRP A 130 -11.56 4.36 8.79
C TRP A 130 -12.65 5.33 8.31
N ARG A 131 -13.87 4.81 8.18
CA ARG A 131 -15.06 5.60 7.82
C ARG A 131 -16.26 5.12 8.59
N VAL A 132 -17.16 6.04 8.92
CA VAL A 132 -18.44 5.73 9.56
C VAL A 132 -19.58 6.05 8.61
N GLN A 133 -20.54 5.13 8.50
CA GLN A 133 -21.80 5.33 7.80
C GLN A 133 -22.95 5.06 8.76
N LEU A 134 -23.98 5.90 8.67
CA LEU A 134 -25.21 5.79 9.44
C LEU A 134 -26.38 5.65 8.48
N GLY A 135 -27.37 4.87 8.86
CA GLY A 135 -28.56 4.68 8.06
C GLY A 135 -29.76 4.23 8.89
N ALA A 136 -30.92 4.41 8.29
CA ALA A 136 -32.20 4.08 8.86
C ALA A 136 -33.08 3.48 7.77
N LYS A 137 -33.81 2.41 8.11
CA LYS A 137 -34.77 1.76 7.22
C LYS A 137 -36.10 1.61 7.94
N TRP A 138 -37.17 2.04 7.28
CA TRP A 138 -38.54 1.89 7.76
C TRP A 138 -39.24 0.74 7.04
N MET A 139 -39.93 -0.12 7.78
CA MET A 139 -40.67 -1.28 7.26
C MET A 139 -42.09 -1.30 7.82
N LEU A 140 -43.06 -1.55 6.94
CA LEU A 140 -44.48 -1.74 7.27
C LEU A 140 -44.76 -3.25 7.28
N ASN A 141 -45.27 -3.77 8.40
CA ASN A 141 -45.54 -5.19 8.62
C ASN A 141 -47.02 -5.43 8.92
#